data_AF-A0A3A0BGA2-F1
#
_entry.id   AF-A0A3A0BGA2-F1
#
_cell.length_a   1.000
_cell.length_b   1.000
_cell.length_c   1.000
_cell.angle_alpha   90.00
_cell.angle_beta   90.00
_cell.angle_gamma   90.00
#
_symmetry.space_group_name_H-M   'P 1'
#
loop_
_entity.id
_entity.type
_entity.pdbx_description
1 polymer ?
#
loop_
_entity_poly.entity_id
_entity_poly.type
_entity_poly.pdbx_seq_one_letter_code
_entity_poly.pdbx_strand_id
1 'polypeptide(L)'
;MFHFLTKKPFLIALAIISLGLLIFSFFITPPTPLPTLLATIPSDYATKVSYLEPIQLKFATAVDPNLLSVTSIPEESWDITSAPNNIVKLQSKKYLFVNTEYTLNIFYNNQPLKTLTFTTIPQQSEPRANQEVVDEIKRDYPLANKIPYEAPGFTILYKSPKHLEITLKVGVEERGEIINAVRDWVKENGLDPDSHTYTFSN
;
A
#
# COMPACT_ATOMS: atom_id res chain seq x y z
N MET A 1 -60.57 -12.98 31.38
CA MET A 1 -59.14 -13.02 30.99
C MET A 1 -58.59 -11.67 30.48
N PHE A 2 -59.37 -10.58 30.46
CA PHE A 2 -58.93 -9.26 29.95
C PHE A 2 -58.61 -8.20 31.02
N HIS A 3 -58.77 -8.50 32.31
CA HIS A 3 -58.70 -7.49 33.38
C HIS A 3 -57.28 -7.00 33.71
N PHE A 4 -56.24 -7.59 33.09
CA PHE A 4 -54.84 -7.22 33.31
C PHE A 4 -54.39 -6.04 32.41
N LEU A 5 -55.04 -5.85 31.26
CA LEU A 5 -54.65 -4.85 30.25
C LEU A 5 -54.99 -3.40 30.63
N THR A 6 -55.83 -3.19 31.65
CA THR A 6 -56.25 -1.86 32.13
C THR A 6 -55.57 -1.44 33.43
N LYS A 7 -54.70 -2.29 34.00
CA LYS A 7 -53.99 -1.95 35.23
C LYS A 7 -52.95 -0.87 34.94
N LYS A 8 -53.02 0.24 35.68
CA LYS A 8 -52.09 1.38 35.62
C LYS A 8 -50.59 0.99 35.48
N PRO A 9 -50.03 0.02 36.23
CA PRO A 9 -48.63 -0.38 36.06
C PRO A 9 -48.34 -1.05 34.71
N PHE A 10 -49.29 -1.77 34.13
CA PHE A 10 -49.16 -2.39 32.82
C PHE A 10 -49.11 -1.32 31.70
N LEU A 11 -49.97 -0.31 31.79
CA LEU A 11 -49.99 0.80 30.82
C LEU A 11 -48.70 1.64 30.88
N ILE A 12 -48.15 1.86 32.08
CA ILE A 12 -46.87 2.55 32.26
C ILE A 12 -45.71 1.74 31.65
N ALA A 13 -45.67 0.43 31.90
CA ALA A 13 -44.65 -0.44 31.31
C ALA A 13 -44.73 -0.46 29.77
N LEU A 14 -45.93 -0.52 29.20
CA LEU A 14 -46.13 -0.47 27.75
C LEU A 14 -45.69 0.87 27.15
N ALA A 15 -45.97 1.99 27.83
CA ALA A 15 -45.53 3.32 27.42
C ALA A 15 -43.99 3.46 27.44
N ILE A 16 -43.32 2.88 28.44
CA ILE A 16 -41.85 2.91 28.53
C ILE A 16 -41.22 2.06 27.42
N ILE A 17 -41.76 0.86 27.14
CA ILE A 17 -41.25 -0.01 26.07
C ILE A 17 -41.44 0.64 24.70
N SER A 18 -42.61 1.22 24.43
CA SER A 18 -42.90 1.90 23.17
C SER A 18 -42.05 3.17 22.99
N LEU A 19 -41.85 3.96 24.04
CA LEU A 19 -40.93 5.09 24.01
C LEU A 19 -39.47 4.64 23.80
N GLY A 20 -39.04 3.55 24.45
CA GLY A 20 -37.73 2.96 24.25
C GLY A 20 -37.49 2.49 22.82
N LEU A 21 -38.48 1.82 22.20
CA LEU A 21 -38.43 1.40 20.80
C LEU A 21 -38.40 2.59 19.84
N LEU A 22 -39.16 3.65 20.13
CA LEU A 22 -39.19 4.87 19.33
C LEU A 22 -37.85 5.62 19.41
N ILE A 23 -37.27 5.75 20.60
CA ILE A 23 -35.92 6.30 20.80
C ILE A 23 -34.89 5.43 20.08
N PHE A 24 -34.95 4.10 20.20
CA PHE A 24 -34.04 3.19 19.51
C PHE A 24 -34.13 3.33 17.99
N SER A 25 -35.33 3.60 17.45
CA SER A 25 -35.51 3.84 16.01
C SER A 25 -34.81 5.10 15.50
N PHE A 26 -34.63 6.13 16.34
CA PHE A 26 -33.84 7.32 15.97
C PHE A 26 -32.33 7.06 15.90
N PHE A 27 -31.84 5.97 16.50
CA PHE A 27 -30.45 5.56 16.41
C PHE A 27 -30.19 4.58 15.24
N ILE A 28 -31.21 4.16 14.50
CA ILE A 28 -31.06 3.35 13.30
C ILE A 28 -30.87 4.30 12.11
N THR A 29 -29.61 4.62 11.80
CA THR A 29 -29.29 5.30 10.55
C THR A 29 -29.67 4.39 9.37
N PRO A 30 -30.43 4.88 8.37
CA PRO A 30 -30.70 4.10 7.18
C PRO A 30 -29.37 3.71 6.50
N PRO A 31 -29.29 2.53 5.88
CA PRO A 31 -28.07 2.12 5.18
C PRO A 31 -27.73 3.16 4.12
N THR A 32 -26.49 3.67 4.18
CA THR A 32 -25.98 4.62 3.18
C THR A 32 -26.15 4.01 1.80
N PRO A 33 -26.83 4.68 0.85
CA PRO A 33 -26.99 4.15 -0.49
C PRO A 33 -25.62 3.92 -1.13
N LEU A 34 -25.46 2.80 -1.81
CA LEU A 34 -24.24 2.49 -2.55
C LEU A 34 -24.00 3.56 -3.63
N PRO A 35 -22.75 4.04 -3.79
CA PRO A 35 -22.44 5.00 -4.83
C PRO A 35 -22.62 4.38 -6.21
N THR A 36 -23.09 5.18 -7.17
CA THR A 36 -23.28 4.71 -8.54
C THR A 36 -21.95 4.74 -9.29
N LEU A 37 -21.41 3.55 -9.61
CA LEU A 37 -20.26 3.39 -10.48
C LEU A 37 -20.70 3.48 -11.95
N LEU A 38 -20.14 4.42 -12.71
CA LEU A 38 -20.48 4.65 -14.12
C LEU A 38 -19.61 3.84 -15.08
N ALA A 39 -18.31 3.76 -14.80
CA ALA A 39 -17.36 3.09 -15.68
C ALA A 39 -16.08 2.69 -14.93
N THR A 40 -15.36 1.73 -15.50
CA THR A 40 -14.01 1.35 -15.07
C THR A 40 -13.04 1.47 -16.24
N ILE A 41 -11.79 1.81 -15.95
CA ILE A 41 -10.67 1.71 -16.89
C ILE A 41 -9.60 0.87 -16.20
N PRO A 42 -9.25 -0.31 -16.71
CA PRO A 42 -9.84 -1.00 -17.85
C PRO A 42 -11.34 -1.32 -17.66
N SER A 43 -12.03 -1.54 -18.78
CA SER A 43 -13.40 -2.08 -18.76
C SER A 43 -13.41 -3.52 -18.23
N ASP A 44 -14.57 -3.99 -17.80
CA ASP A 44 -14.74 -5.38 -17.40
C ASP A 44 -14.41 -6.34 -18.55
N TYR A 45 -13.71 -7.42 -18.22
CA TYR A 45 -13.15 -8.42 -19.14
C TYR A 45 -12.20 -7.85 -20.20
N ALA A 46 -11.59 -6.68 -19.95
CA ALA A 46 -10.58 -6.15 -20.85
C ALA A 46 -9.37 -7.09 -20.94
N THR A 47 -8.83 -7.20 -22.14
CA THR A 47 -7.59 -7.92 -22.40
C THR A 47 -6.47 -6.92 -22.69
N LYS A 48 -5.22 -7.34 -22.48
CA LYS A 48 -4.02 -6.51 -22.70
C LYS A 48 -3.96 -5.26 -21.83
N VAL A 49 -4.43 -5.37 -20.59
CA VAL A 49 -4.33 -4.29 -19.61
C VAL A 49 -2.88 -4.05 -19.22
N SER A 50 -2.48 -2.79 -19.06
CA SER A 50 -1.14 -2.46 -18.59
C SER A 50 -0.89 -3.02 -17.19
N TYR A 51 0.29 -3.59 -16.97
CA TYR A 51 0.74 -4.06 -15.65
C TYR A 51 1.25 -2.91 -14.74
N LEU A 52 1.28 -1.68 -15.26
CA LEU A 52 1.80 -0.47 -14.58
C LEU A 52 0.71 0.52 -14.23
N GLU A 53 -0.28 0.69 -15.11
CA GLU A 53 -1.25 1.77 -15.00
C GLU A 53 -2.28 1.50 -13.90
N PRO A 54 -2.74 2.55 -13.19
CA PRO A 54 -3.77 2.40 -12.18
C PRO A 54 -5.11 2.03 -12.81
N ILE A 55 -5.87 1.20 -12.10
CA ILE A 55 -7.29 0.98 -12.39
C ILE A 55 -8.06 2.23 -11.98
N GLN A 56 -8.95 2.73 -12.83
CA GLN A 56 -9.77 3.90 -12.57
C GLN A 56 -11.23 3.51 -12.42
N LEU A 57 -11.87 4.01 -11.37
CA LEU A 57 -13.28 3.87 -11.09
C LEU A 57 -13.95 5.24 -11.24
N LYS A 58 -14.84 5.40 -12.22
CA LYS A 58 -15.59 6.64 -12.43
C LYS A 58 -16.95 6.54 -11.77
N PHE A 59 -17.23 7.42 -10.82
CA PHE A 59 -18.50 7.48 -10.11
C PHE A 59 -19.41 8.61 -10.64
N ALA A 60 -20.71 8.48 -10.41
CA ALA A 60 -21.67 9.52 -10.74
C ALA A 60 -21.46 10.77 -9.88
N THR A 61 -21.12 10.58 -8.61
CA THR A 61 -20.79 11.62 -7.64
C THR A 61 -19.45 11.32 -6.97
N ALA A 62 -18.82 12.34 -6.39
CA ALA A 62 -17.61 12.14 -5.62
C ALA A 62 -17.86 11.16 -4.45
N VAL A 63 -16.89 10.28 -4.19
CA VAL A 63 -16.92 9.29 -3.11
C VAL A 63 -15.72 9.48 -2.20
N ASP A 64 -15.86 9.11 -0.93
CA ASP A 64 -14.73 9.07 0.01
C ASP A 64 -13.89 7.81 -0.25
N PRO A 65 -12.60 7.95 -0.61
CA PRO A 65 -11.73 6.81 -0.89
C PRO A 65 -11.47 5.96 0.36
N ASN A 66 -11.60 6.50 1.57
CA ASN A 66 -11.38 5.74 2.80
C ASN A 66 -12.50 4.73 3.09
N LEU A 67 -13.66 4.90 2.46
CA LEU A 67 -14.77 3.97 2.54
C LEU A 67 -14.67 2.86 1.48
N LEU A 68 -13.74 2.97 0.53
CA LEU A 68 -13.48 1.93 -0.46
C LEU A 68 -12.49 0.90 0.08
N SER A 69 -12.73 -0.36 -0.23
CA SER A 69 -11.75 -1.42 -0.05
C SER A 69 -11.76 -2.34 -1.27
N VAL A 70 -10.60 -2.93 -1.56
CA VAL A 70 -10.40 -3.78 -2.73
C VAL A 70 -9.63 -5.02 -2.31
N THR A 71 -10.12 -6.18 -2.72
CA THR A 71 -9.37 -7.43 -2.70
C THR A 71 -9.20 -7.94 -4.12
N SER A 72 -8.17 -8.73 -4.38
CA SER A 72 -7.91 -9.26 -5.72
C SER A 72 -7.44 -10.70 -5.70
N ILE A 73 -7.63 -11.38 -6.83
CA ILE A 73 -7.02 -12.67 -7.16
C ILE A 73 -6.31 -12.49 -8.51
N PRO A 74 -4.97 -12.66 -8.61
CA PRO A 74 -4.01 -12.83 -7.51
C PRO A 74 -4.08 -11.73 -6.44
N GLU A 75 -3.64 -12.06 -5.22
CA GLU A 75 -3.62 -11.12 -4.11
C GLU A 75 -2.62 -9.98 -4.37
N GLU A 76 -3.06 -8.74 -4.18
CA GLU A 76 -2.24 -7.53 -4.31
C GLU A 76 -2.58 -6.53 -3.22
N SER A 77 -1.62 -5.66 -2.90
CA SER A 77 -1.84 -4.49 -2.06
C SER A 77 -2.16 -3.28 -2.93
N TRP A 78 -3.31 -2.66 -2.70
CA TRP A 78 -3.82 -1.53 -3.48
C TRP A 78 -3.79 -0.23 -2.67
N ASP A 79 -3.19 0.80 -3.25
CA ASP A 79 -3.35 2.18 -2.78
C ASP A 79 -4.53 2.82 -3.49
N ILE A 80 -5.45 3.40 -2.70
CA ILE A 80 -6.70 3.98 -3.18
C ILE A 80 -6.63 5.49 -3.03
N THR A 81 -6.77 6.23 -4.13
CA THR A 81 -6.68 7.69 -4.11
C THR A 81 -7.76 8.33 -4.96
N SER A 82 -8.29 9.47 -4.51
CA SER A 82 -9.21 10.28 -5.32
C SER A 82 -8.46 11.06 -6.39
N ALA A 83 -9.10 11.20 -7.54
CA ALA A 83 -8.67 12.04 -8.65
C ALA A 83 -9.84 12.96 -9.07
N PRO A 84 -9.57 14.03 -9.85
CA PRO A 84 -10.62 14.91 -10.37
C PRO A 84 -11.71 14.16 -11.16
N ASN A 85 -12.87 14.78 -11.33
CA ASN A 85 -14.00 14.26 -12.11
C ASN A 85 -14.64 12.98 -11.56
N ASN A 86 -14.76 12.89 -10.22
CA ASN A 86 -15.35 11.75 -9.51
C ASN A 86 -14.66 10.41 -9.82
N ILE A 87 -13.34 10.47 -10.03
CA ILE A 87 -12.53 9.29 -10.32
C ILE A 87 -11.82 8.86 -9.03
N VAL A 88 -11.78 7.55 -8.79
CA VAL A 88 -10.88 6.92 -7.82
C VAL A 88 -9.88 6.06 -8.58
N LYS A 89 -8.61 6.14 -8.20
CA LYS A 89 -7.53 5.33 -8.75
C LYS A 89 -7.15 4.24 -7.75
N LEU A 90 -7.04 3.02 -8.25
CA LEU A 90 -6.49 1.86 -7.54
C LEU A 90 -5.12 1.58 -8.15
N GLN A 91 -4.07 1.82 -7.39
CA GLN A 91 -2.70 1.55 -7.81
C GLN A 91 -2.17 0.34 -7.02
N SER A 92 -1.74 -0.70 -7.72
CA SER A 92 -1.02 -1.78 -7.04
C SER A 92 0.36 -1.29 -6.61
N LYS A 93 0.79 -1.67 -5.40
CA LYS A 93 2.12 -1.33 -4.86
C LYS A 93 3.27 -1.91 -5.66
N LYS A 94 3.01 -3.07 -6.29
CA LYS A 94 3.92 -3.73 -7.23
C LYS A 94 3.29 -3.78 -8.60
N TYR A 95 4.12 -3.88 -9.63
CA TYR A 95 3.67 -4.17 -10.98
C TYR A 95 2.88 -5.48 -10.98
N LEU A 96 1.77 -5.49 -11.71
CA LEU A 96 0.95 -6.68 -11.85
C LEU A 96 1.71 -7.75 -12.62
N PHE A 97 1.41 -9.02 -12.38
CA PHE A 97 1.96 -10.12 -13.18
C PHE A 97 1.48 -9.96 -14.64
N VAL A 98 2.39 -10.23 -15.59
CA VAL A 98 2.07 -10.17 -17.03
C VAL A 98 1.28 -11.41 -17.46
N ASN A 99 0.51 -11.29 -18.54
CA ASN A 99 -0.33 -12.38 -19.06
C ASN A 99 -1.19 -13.10 -17.99
N THR A 100 -1.68 -12.35 -17.01
CA THR A 100 -2.35 -12.89 -15.84
C THR A 100 -3.75 -12.30 -15.75
N GLU A 101 -4.74 -13.15 -15.50
CA GLU A 101 -6.09 -12.72 -15.19
C GLU A 101 -6.18 -12.26 -13.74
N TYR A 102 -6.73 -11.07 -13.54
CA TYR A 102 -7.03 -10.50 -12.24
C TYR A 102 -8.53 -10.39 -12.06
N THR A 103 -9.01 -10.75 -10.88
CA THR A 103 -10.38 -10.48 -10.43
C THR A 103 -10.32 -9.61 -9.19
N LEU A 104 -10.84 -8.39 -9.28
CA LEU A 104 -10.93 -7.42 -8.19
C LEU A 104 -12.36 -7.42 -7.64
N ASN A 105 -12.49 -7.55 -6.33
CA ASN A 105 -13.73 -7.31 -5.62
C ASN A 105 -13.65 -5.96 -4.92
N ILE A 106 -14.48 -5.02 -5.35
CA ILE A 106 -14.52 -3.65 -4.86
C ILE A 106 -15.72 -3.53 -3.92
N PHE A 107 -15.48 -2.98 -2.73
CA PHE A 107 -16.48 -2.75 -1.70
C PHE A 107 -16.53 -1.26 -1.36
N TYR A 108 -17.70 -0.77 -0.97
CA TYR A 108 -17.90 0.55 -0.39
C TYR A 108 -18.59 0.41 0.95
N ASN A 109 -17.96 0.89 2.03
CA ASN A 109 -18.43 0.75 3.40
C ASN A 109 -18.79 -0.71 3.75
N ASN A 110 -17.88 -1.63 3.41
CA ASN A 110 -18.01 -3.09 3.56
C ASN A 110 -19.17 -3.75 2.78
N GLN A 111 -19.85 -3.01 1.90
CA GLN A 111 -20.88 -3.55 1.01
C GLN A 111 -20.28 -3.83 -0.38
N PRO A 112 -20.54 -4.99 -1.00
CA PRO A 112 -20.07 -5.29 -2.35
C PRO A 112 -20.59 -4.23 -3.34
N LEU A 113 -19.67 -3.63 -4.11
CA LEU A 113 -19.98 -2.61 -5.10
C LEU A 113 -19.85 -3.15 -6.52
N LYS A 114 -18.70 -3.76 -6.86
CA LYS A 114 -18.41 -4.25 -8.20
C LYS A 114 -17.34 -5.33 -8.15
N THR A 115 -17.53 -6.39 -8.95
CA THR A 115 -16.43 -7.27 -9.35
C THR A 115 -15.95 -6.86 -10.74
N LEU A 116 -14.63 -6.70 -10.89
CA LEU A 116 -13.97 -6.33 -12.13
C LEU A 116 -12.95 -7.42 -12.48
N THR A 117 -13.06 -7.98 -13.68
CA THR A 117 -12.09 -8.96 -14.18
C THR A 117 -11.32 -8.37 -15.37
N PHE A 118 -10.02 -8.62 -15.46
CA PHE A 118 -9.21 -8.20 -16.61
C PHE A 118 -7.96 -9.07 -16.78
N THR A 119 -7.36 -9.08 -17.96
CA THR A 119 -6.12 -9.79 -18.24
C THR A 119 -5.02 -8.81 -18.63
N THR A 120 -3.87 -8.90 -17.95
CA THR A 120 -2.71 -8.06 -18.25
C THR A 120 -2.07 -8.43 -19.59
N ILE A 121 -1.40 -7.47 -20.21
CA ILE A 121 -0.68 -7.67 -21.48
C ILE A 121 0.44 -8.70 -21.32
N PRO A 122 0.63 -9.62 -22.28
CA PRO A 122 1.78 -10.50 -22.28
C PRO A 122 3.07 -9.72 -22.59
N GLN A 123 4.15 -10.05 -21.89
CA GLN A 123 5.50 -9.61 -22.17
C GLN A 123 6.49 -10.76 -22.04
N GLN A 124 7.61 -10.65 -22.75
CA GLN A 124 8.71 -11.63 -22.65
C GLN A 124 9.55 -11.43 -21.39
N SER A 125 9.71 -10.18 -20.94
CA SER A 125 10.34 -9.86 -19.66
C SER A 125 9.35 -10.03 -18.51
N GLU A 126 9.87 -10.14 -17.29
CA GLU A 126 9.11 -10.09 -16.03
C GLU A 126 9.33 -8.74 -15.32
N PRO A 127 8.55 -7.68 -15.64
CA PRO A 127 8.76 -6.34 -15.06
C PRO A 127 8.65 -6.32 -13.54
N ARG A 128 7.77 -7.15 -12.97
CA ARG A 128 7.61 -7.25 -11.52
C ARG A 128 8.87 -7.81 -10.85
N ALA A 129 9.47 -8.86 -11.41
CA ALA A 129 10.73 -9.40 -10.89
C ALA A 129 11.84 -8.34 -10.94
N ASN A 130 11.92 -7.58 -12.04
CA ASN A 130 12.87 -6.46 -12.14
C ASN A 130 12.61 -5.37 -11.10
N GLN A 131 11.34 -5.02 -10.85
CA GLN A 131 10.97 -4.07 -9.80
C GLN A 131 11.40 -4.58 -8.42
N GLU A 132 11.14 -5.85 -8.12
CA GLU A 132 11.50 -6.46 -6.83
C GLU A 132 13.01 -6.46 -6.59
N VAL A 133 13.81 -6.76 -7.62
CA VAL A 133 15.28 -6.67 -7.55
C VAL A 133 15.72 -5.23 -7.33
N VAL A 134 15.12 -4.25 -8.03
CA VAL A 134 15.46 -2.83 -7.84
C VAL A 134 15.10 -2.36 -6.44
N ASP A 135 13.96 -2.75 -5.91
CA ASP A 135 13.51 -2.39 -4.56
C ASP A 135 14.37 -3.06 -3.49
N GLU A 136 14.79 -4.31 -3.71
CA GLU A 136 15.78 -5.00 -2.87
C GLU A 136 17.11 -4.26 -2.87
N ILE A 137 17.67 -3.94 -4.05
CA ILE A 137 18.94 -3.20 -4.15
C ILE A 137 18.84 -1.84 -3.44
N LYS A 138 17.74 -1.09 -3.63
CA LYS A 138 17.55 0.21 -2.95
C LYS A 138 17.48 0.07 -1.43
N ARG A 139 16.79 -0.96 -0.94
CA ARG A 139 16.60 -1.18 0.50
C ARG A 139 17.87 -1.69 1.18
N ASP A 140 18.55 -2.64 0.54
CA ASP A 140 19.61 -3.43 1.14
C ASP A 140 21.01 -2.90 0.78
N TYR A 141 21.13 -2.24 -0.37
CA TYR A 141 22.36 -1.65 -0.88
C TYR A 141 22.15 -0.19 -1.35
N PRO A 142 21.68 0.72 -0.47
CA PRO A 142 21.31 2.09 -0.85
C PRO A 142 22.46 2.91 -1.47
N LEU A 143 23.72 2.50 -1.27
CA LEU A 143 24.91 3.13 -1.85
C LEU A 143 25.47 2.39 -3.07
N ALA A 144 24.74 1.42 -3.64
CA ALA A 144 25.25 0.56 -4.72
C ALA A 144 25.71 1.34 -5.96
N ASN A 145 25.08 2.48 -6.26
CA ASN A 145 25.47 3.36 -7.37
C ASN A 145 26.58 4.37 -7.02
N LYS A 146 27.11 4.32 -5.80
CA LYS A 146 28.21 5.17 -5.30
C LYS A 146 29.47 4.37 -4.97
N ILE A 147 29.43 3.06 -5.18
CA ILE A 147 30.48 2.11 -4.80
C ILE A 147 31.06 1.46 -6.08
N PRO A 148 32.39 1.22 -6.16
CA PRO A 148 33.42 1.50 -5.15
C PRO A 148 33.59 2.99 -4.87
N TYR A 149 33.68 3.34 -3.59
CA TYR A 149 34.10 4.68 -3.18
C TYR A 149 35.59 4.64 -2.86
N GLU A 150 36.36 5.54 -3.47
CA GLU A 150 37.80 5.61 -3.28
C GLU A 150 38.19 6.96 -2.66
N ALA A 151 38.97 6.89 -1.59
CA ALA A 151 39.52 8.05 -0.90
C ALA A 151 41.06 7.94 -0.78
N PRO A 152 41.74 9.04 -0.42
CA PRO A 152 43.13 8.95 0.04
C PRO A 152 43.21 7.98 1.22
N GLY A 153 43.89 6.85 1.02
CA GLY A 153 44.17 5.87 2.06
C GLY A 153 43.20 4.69 2.21
N PHE A 154 42.03 4.69 1.55
CA PHE A 154 41.11 3.54 1.62
C PHE A 154 40.14 3.45 0.43
N THR A 155 39.49 2.30 0.31
CA THR A 155 38.38 2.01 -0.62
C THR A 155 37.23 1.38 0.16
N ILE A 156 35.98 1.68 -0.23
CA ILE A 156 34.77 1.10 0.37
C ILE A 156 34.03 0.25 -0.67
N LEU A 157 33.61 -0.95 -0.25
CA LEU A 157 32.73 -1.85 -1.00
C LEU A 157 31.59 -2.36 -0.11
N TYR A 158 30.54 -2.89 -0.73
CA TYR A 158 29.55 -3.69 0.00
C TYR A 158 30.07 -5.13 0.17
N LYS A 159 30.00 -5.63 1.40
CA LYS A 159 30.23 -7.05 1.73
C LYS A 159 28.94 -7.85 1.78
N SER A 160 27.89 -7.24 2.29
CA SER A 160 26.53 -7.80 2.44
C SER A 160 25.53 -6.64 2.63
N PRO A 161 24.21 -6.89 2.69
CA PRO A 161 23.21 -5.84 2.90
C PRO A 161 23.57 -4.89 4.05
N LYS A 162 23.62 -3.59 3.75
CA LYS A 162 23.98 -2.52 4.70
C LYS A 162 25.31 -2.73 5.43
N HIS A 163 26.20 -3.56 4.89
CA HIS A 163 27.53 -3.82 5.44
C HIS A 163 28.61 -3.31 4.51
N LEU A 164 29.30 -2.26 4.95
CA LEU A 164 30.40 -1.64 4.23
C LEU A 164 31.75 -2.23 4.71
N GLU A 165 32.51 -2.73 3.75
CA GLU A 165 33.87 -3.19 3.94
C GLU A 165 34.85 -2.12 3.48
N ILE A 166 35.79 -1.78 4.36
CA ILE A 166 36.78 -0.74 4.18
C ILE A 166 38.13 -1.42 3.98
N THR A 167 38.72 -1.27 2.79
CA THR A 167 40.06 -1.76 2.47
C THR A 167 41.05 -0.62 2.59
N LEU A 168 42.03 -0.76 3.49
CA LEU A 168 43.10 0.22 3.67
C LEU A 168 44.13 0.12 2.54
N LYS A 169 44.64 1.27 2.08
CA LYS A 169 45.79 1.33 1.18
C LYS A 169 47.07 1.16 2.01
N VAL A 170 48.15 0.71 1.36
CA VAL A 170 49.44 0.43 2.00
C VAL A 170 49.95 1.65 2.77
N GLY A 171 50.39 1.44 4.01
CA GLY A 171 50.99 2.47 4.86
C GLY A 171 49.99 3.32 5.66
N VAL A 172 48.72 2.95 5.69
CA VAL A 172 47.67 3.66 6.44
C VAL A 172 47.26 2.87 7.69
N GLU A 173 47.37 3.48 8.87
CA GLU A 173 47.08 2.84 10.16
C GLU A 173 45.88 3.47 10.92
N GLU A 174 45.41 4.65 10.48
CA GLU A 174 44.43 5.50 11.18
C GLU A 174 42.97 5.03 11.02
N ARG A 175 42.68 3.81 11.46
CA ARG A 175 41.35 3.17 11.34
C ARG A 175 40.20 3.99 11.94
N GLY A 176 40.43 4.66 13.07
CA GLY A 176 39.39 5.43 13.76
C GLY A 176 38.92 6.65 12.96
N GLU A 177 39.87 7.39 12.37
CA GLU A 177 39.57 8.56 11.54
C GLU A 177 38.87 8.14 10.24
N ILE A 178 39.28 7.01 9.67
CA ILE A 178 38.65 6.45 8.47
C ILE A 178 37.21 6.04 8.73
N ILE A 179 36.88 5.43 9.88
CA ILE A 179 35.49 5.14 10.21
C ILE A 179 34.64 6.41 10.25
N ASN A 180 35.14 7.49 10.87
CA ASN A 180 34.41 8.75 10.91
C ASN A 180 34.22 9.33 9.51
N ALA A 181 35.26 9.33 8.68
CA ALA A 181 35.17 9.79 7.29
C ALA A 181 34.16 8.96 6.47
N VAL A 182 34.11 7.64 6.68
CA VAL A 182 33.14 6.75 6.02
C VAL A 182 31.71 7.05 6.50
N ARG A 183 31.52 7.27 7.80
CA ARG A 183 30.21 7.64 8.38
C ARG A 183 29.72 8.99 7.87
N ASP A 184 30.61 9.97 7.78
CA ASP A 184 30.30 11.28 7.20
C ASP A 184 29.92 11.16 5.73
N TRP A 185 30.64 10.35 4.95
CA TRP A 185 30.28 10.07 3.55
C TRP A 185 28.90 9.40 3.42
N VAL A 186 28.54 8.46 4.29
CA VAL A 186 27.18 7.87 4.32
C VAL A 186 26.12 8.95 4.58
N LYS A 187 26.39 9.85 5.52
CA LYS A 187 25.52 10.99 5.85
C LYS A 187 25.37 11.97 4.69
N GLU A 188 26.46 12.29 3.99
CA GLU A 188 26.48 13.16 2.81
C GLU A 188 25.62 12.59 1.67
N ASN A 189 25.47 11.27 1.61
CA ASN A 189 24.57 10.59 0.67
C ASN A 189 23.12 10.48 1.19
N GLY A 190 22.77 11.18 2.26
CA GLY A 190 21.41 11.30 2.78
C GLY A 190 20.94 10.08 3.58
N LEU A 191 21.86 9.23 4.04
CA LEU A 191 21.55 8.05 4.84
C LEU A 191 21.94 8.28 6.30
N ASP A 192 21.27 7.56 7.19
CA ASP A 192 21.67 7.51 8.59
C ASP A 192 22.99 6.68 8.71
N PRO A 193 24.09 7.25 9.23
CA PRO A 193 25.34 6.50 9.42
C PRO A 193 25.19 5.28 10.32
N ASP A 194 24.19 5.24 11.20
CA ASP A 194 23.94 4.09 12.06
C ASP A 194 23.08 3.02 11.38
N SER A 195 22.62 3.26 10.15
CA SER A 195 21.93 2.26 9.34
C SER A 195 22.85 1.22 8.69
N HIS A 196 24.18 1.38 8.81
CA HIS A 196 25.18 0.48 8.23
C HIS A 196 26.17 -0.06 9.27
N THR A 197 26.70 -1.25 9.01
CA THR A 197 27.86 -1.79 9.71
C THR A 197 29.14 -1.49 8.93
N TYR A 198 30.23 -1.23 9.65
CA TYR A 198 31.54 -0.86 9.09
C TYR A 198 32.60 -1.84 9.57
N THR A 199 33.30 -2.48 8.65
CA THR A 199 34.42 -3.39 9.00
C THR A 199 35.61 -3.17 8.09
N PHE A 200 36.81 -3.33 8.64
CA PHE A 200 38.01 -3.37 7.83
C PHE A 200 38.24 -4.76 7.25
N SER A 201 38.62 -4.84 5.97
CA SER A 201 39.26 -6.02 5.40
C SER A 201 40.75 -6.04 5.81
N ASN A 202 41.29 -7.23 6.03
CA ASN A 202 42.72 -7.44 6.20
C ASN A 202 43.37 -7.73 4.85
#